data_AF-A0A938Q0B6-F1
#
_entry.id   AF-A0A938Q0B6-F1
#
_cell.length_a   1.000
_cell.length_b   1.000
_cell.length_c   1.000
_cell.angle_alpha   90.00
_cell.angle_beta   90.00
_cell.angle_gamma   90.00
#
_symmetry.space_group_name_H-M   'P 1'
#
loop_
_entity.id
_entity.type
_entity.pdbx_description
1 polymer ?
#
loop_
_entity_poly.entity_id
_entity_poly.type
_entity_poly.pdbx_seq_one_letter_code
_entity_poly.pdbx_strand_id
1 'polypeptide(L)'
;MLESDIDKAERLISQGEIEAAAGVIRPVLSKNFEDTMGLLLAADVEMGRERNDSARGFVGKALSSNLDGPRTALKLLQVLARLSESGLMIEISRQIAPRQWDSAMSLSHVSQLLMSVGAFDAALIFAEAAVARDAKFQPGLYSLATLKTFFGEHQEAAELCRQCLTLLPDDPSSYWLLSRLRQPGASDRIDRLKPLLAAAQSPEDRAWLAYALHNELHDQGDADASWSALAAACDAKRTKAQSLIEKQNEIFDALREAEDWNSDRAGHASSELRAIFVIGLHRSGTTLAEQILAGHSKVASGGETYDLRAQLRRVSSLHFRHELDTRLIGRRHELDYAALGEHYLRGMSWRAAGKPCVTDKLPSNYFNVGFIARALPESRFIHLVRDPIDVGFSSLRTLFSHAAPYSYAQKDFIAHHHRYRELMSAWHARLPGRIMDVRYDDLVREPESMARQMAEFVGLDFEPGMIQLKTRTGAVATASSVMMRDGIRKDRGKIWKPYERHLAPLIEAFT
;
A
#
# COMPACT_ATOMS: atom_id res chain seq x y z
N MET A 1 -30.71 -14.20 24.77
CA MET A 1 -30.95 -12.75 24.59
C MET A 1 -31.31 -12.51 23.14
N LEU A 2 -32.29 -11.64 22.88
CA LEU A 2 -32.61 -11.21 21.51
C LEU A 2 -31.41 -10.41 20.95
N GLU A 3 -31.02 -10.68 19.69
CA GLU A 3 -30.00 -9.91 18.96
C GLU A 3 -30.45 -8.45 18.87
N SER A 4 -29.56 -7.49 19.18
CA SER A 4 -29.91 -6.07 19.03
C SER A 4 -30.02 -5.69 17.55
N ASP A 5 -30.80 -4.65 17.22
CA ASP A 5 -30.90 -4.16 15.84
C ASP A 5 -29.53 -3.74 15.28
N ILE A 6 -28.64 -3.24 16.14
CA ILE A 6 -27.26 -2.88 15.81
C ILE A 6 -26.44 -4.12 15.43
N ASP A 7 -26.45 -5.17 16.27
CA ASP A 7 -25.68 -6.41 16.00
C ASP A 7 -26.19 -7.11 14.73
N LYS A 8 -27.52 -7.12 14.54
CA LYS A 8 -28.16 -7.65 13.33
C LYS A 8 -27.71 -6.88 12.08
N ALA A 9 -27.69 -5.55 12.14
CA ALA A 9 -27.24 -4.72 11.02
C ALA A 9 -25.76 -4.94 10.69
N GLU A 10 -24.89 -5.05 11.70
CA GLU A 10 -23.47 -5.37 11.50
C GLU A 10 -23.27 -6.72 10.79
N ARG A 11 -24.03 -7.73 11.21
CA ARG A 11 -24.01 -9.06 10.58
C ARG A 11 -24.48 -9.01 9.12
N LEU A 12 -25.56 -8.29 8.83
CA LEU A 12 -26.06 -8.14 7.46
C LEU A 12 -25.04 -7.41 6.57
N ILE A 13 -24.39 -6.36 7.08
CA ILE A 13 -23.33 -5.64 6.36
C ILE A 13 -22.15 -6.57 6.06
N SER A 14 -21.70 -7.38 7.03
CA SER A 14 -20.58 -8.30 6.83
C SER A 14 -20.90 -9.43 5.84
N GLN A 15 -22.17 -9.79 5.70
CA GLN A 15 -22.69 -10.74 4.70
C GLN A 15 -22.93 -10.10 3.33
N GLY A 16 -22.79 -8.77 3.19
CA GLY A 16 -23.06 -8.05 1.94
C GLY A 16 -24.55 -7.78 1.69
N GLU A 17 -25.43 -8.04 2.65
CA GLU A 17 -26.87 -7.81 2.56
C GLU A 17 -27.22 -6.34 2.86
N ILE A 18 -26.70 -5.43 2.03
CA ILE A 18 -26.74 -3.97 2.26
C ILE A 18 -28.16 -3.42 2.41
N GLU A 19 -29.11 -3.87 1.58
CA GLU A 19 -30.50 -3.41 1.63
C GLU A 19 -31.25 -3.92 2.88
N ALA A 20 -30.98 -5.16 3.30
CA ALA A 20 -31.53 -5.70 4.53
C ALA A 20 -31.02 -4.94 5.75
N ALA A 21 -29.71 -4.64 5.78
CA ALA A 21 -29.11 -3.80 6.82
C ALA A 21 -29.74 -2.40 6.85
N ALA A 22 -29.97 -1.79 5.69
CA ALA A 22 -30.65 -0.49 5.59
C ALA A 22 -32.06 -0.51 6.19
N GLY A 23 -32.79 -1.62 6.00
CA GLY A 23 -34.11 -1.84 6.59
C GLY A 23 -34.10 -1.91 8.12
N VAL A 24 -33.03 -2.44 8.71
CA VAL A 24 -32.84 -2.53 10.17
C VAL A 24 -32.37 -1.20 10.77
N ILE A 25 -31.47 -0.49 10.10
CA ILE A 25 -30.88 0.77 10.62
C ILE A 25 -31.88 1.93 10.58
N ARG A 26 -32.77 1.97 9.58
CA ARG A 26 -33.72 3.08 9.42
C ARG A 26 -34.63 3.28 10.65
N PRO A 27 -35.26 2.23 11.22
CA PRO A 27 -35.98 2.35 12.48
C PRO A 27 -35.13 2.85 13.65
N VAL A 28 -33.86 2.42 13.76
CA VAL A 28 -32.94 2.87 14.83
C VAL A 28 -32.76 4.38 14.76
N LEU A 29 -32.38 4.90 13.60
CA LEU A 29 -32.17 6.35 13.40
C LEU A 29 -33.47 7.17 13.46
N SER A 30 -34.63 6.55 13.21
CA SER A 30 -35.92 7.22 13.39
C SER A 30 -36.31 7.41 14.86
N LYS A 31 -35.86 6.51 15.74
CA LYS A 31 -36.09 6.59 17.19
C LYS A 31 -35.08 7.53 17.86
N ASN A 32 -33.83 7.49 17.42
CA ASN A 32 -32.77 8.37 17.89
C ASN A 32 -31.86 8.79 16.72
N PHE A 33 -32.01 10.02 16.25
CA PHE A 33 -31.26 10.54 15.10
C PHE A 33 -29.78 10.81 15.43
N GLU A 34 -29.42 10.85 16.71
CA GLU A 34 -28.06 11.09 17.21
C GLU A 34 -27.35 9.79 17.61
N ASP A 35 -27.95 8.61 17.37
CA ASP A 35 -27.34 7.32 17.69
C ASP A 35 -26.05 7.11 16.89
N THR A 36 -24.90 7.31 17.54
CA THR A 36 -23.58 7.33 16.89
C THR A 36 -23.29 6.03 16.15
N MET A 37 -23.62 4.87 16.74
CA MET A 37 -23.41 3.58 16.09
C MET A 37 -24.33 3.39 14.87
N GLY A 38 -25.61 3.74 14.99
CA GLY A 38 -26.57 3.74 13.90
C GLY A 38 -26.14 4.64 12.73
N LEU A 39 -25.58 5.81 13.02
CA LEU A 39 -25.03 6.72 12.00
C LEU A 39 -23.84 6.09 11.27
N LEU A 40 -22.93 5.44 11.99
CA LEU A 40 -21.78 4.76 11.39
C LEU A 40 -22.18 3.54 10.55
N LEU A 41 -23.20 2.79 10.98
CA LEU A 41 -23.75 1.69 10.19
C LEU A 41 -24.52 2.19 8.95
N ALA A 42 -25.21 3.33 9.04
CA ALA A 42 -25.80 3.99 7.89
C ALA A 42 -24.72 4.44 6.88
N ALA A 43 -23.56 4.92 7.36
CA ALA A 43 -22.43 5.22 6.50
C ALA A 43 -21.92 3.96 5.77
N ASP A 44 -21.82 2.82 6.45
CA ASP A 44 -21.45 1.55 5.82
C ASP A 44 -22.46 1.10 4.75
N VAL A 45 -23.75 1.26 5.01
CA VAL A 45 -24.82 0.98 4.04
C VAL A 45 -24.68 1.86 2.81
N GLU A 46 -24.50 3.16 2.98
CA GLU A 46 -24.36 4.09 1.85
C GLU A 46 -23.06 3.82 1.06
N MET A 47 -21.96 3.43 1.73
CA MET A 47 -20.77 2.94 1.03
C MET A 47 -21.05 1.64 0.24
N GLY A 48 -21.84 0.72 0.80
CA GLY A 48 -22.28 -0.48 0.10
C GLY A 48 -23.15 -0.19 -1.13
N ARG A 49 -23.87 0.93 -1.12
CA ARG A 49 -24.65 1.47 -2.25
C ARG A 49 -23.84 2.38 -3.17
N GLU A 50 -22.52 2.47 -2.97
CA GLU A 50 -21.61 3.34 -3.74
C GLU A 50 -21.87 4.85 -3.56
N ARG A 51 -22.60 5.26 -2.52
CA ARG A 51 -22.96 6.66 -2.20
C ARG A 51 -22.03 7.24 -1.14
N ASN A 52 -20.77 7.43 -1.52
CA ASN A 52 -19.73 7.88 -0.58
C ASN A 52 -20.01 9.27 0.04
N ASP A 53 -20.68 10.16 -0.68
CA ASP A 53 -21.00 11.50 -0.16
C ASP A 53 -22.08 11.45 0.93
N SER A 54 -23.10 10.61 0.75
CA SER A 54 -24.08 10.31 1.80
C SER A 54 -23.41 9.65 3.01
N ALA A 55 -22.48 8.72 2.78
CA ALA A 55 -21.71 8.09 3.86
C ALA A 55 -20.89 9.12 4.66
N ARG A 56 -20.21 10.06 3.98
CA ARG A 56 -19.50 11.17 4.64
C ARG A 56 -20.44 12.06 5.45
N GLY A 57 -21.65 12.32 4.94
CA GLY A 57 -22.68 13.06 5.67
C GLY A 57 -23.06 12.38 6.99
N PHE A 58 -23.21 11.05 7.01
CA PHE A 58 -23.46 10.29 8.23
C PHE A 58 -22.27 10.30 9.19
N VAL A 59 -21.03 10.18 8.68
CA VAL A 59 -19.81 10.29 9.49
C VAL A 59 -19.69 11.68 10.14
N GLY A 60 -19.97 12.74 9.39
CA GLY A 60 -19.96 14.11 9.92
C GLY A 60 -20.93 14.30 11.08
N LYS A 61 -22.13 13.70 10.99
CA LYS A 61 -23.10 13.68 12.10
C LYS A 61 -22.59 12.85 13.29
N ALA A 62 -22.02 11.68 13.03
CA ALA A 62 -21.46 10.82 14.08
C ALA A 62 -20.32 11.51 14.84
N LEU A 63 -19.50 12.32 14.16
CA LEU A 63 -18.42 13.11 14.76
C LEU A 63 -18.92 14.28 15.62
N SER A 64 -20.11 14.82 15.33
CA SER A 64 -20.76 15.82 16.18
C SER A 64 -21.47 15.23 17.40
N SER A 65 -21.67 13.91 17.42
CA SER A 65 -22.24 13.16 18.53
C SER A 65 -21.15 12.68 19.51
N ASN A 66 -21.56 12.18 20.67
CA ASN A 66 -20.62 11.65 21.66
C ASN A 66 -20.06 10.29 21.21
N LEU A 67 -18.73 10.12 21.32
CA LEU A 67 -18.08 8.83 21.15
C LEU A 67 -18.23 8.02 22.45
N ASP A 68 -19.25 7.17 22.51
CA ASP A 68 -19.68 6.51 23.75
C ASP A 68 -18.74 5.39 24.25
N GLY A 69 -17.66 5.08 23.52
CA GLY A 69 -16.63 4.14 23.98
C GLY A 69 -15.80 3.47 22.87
N PRO A 70 -14.92 2.51 23.22
CA PRO A 70 -13.99 1.86 22.28
C PRO A 70 -14.65 1.19 21.08
N ARG A 71 -15.84 0.59 21.25
CA ARG A 71 -16.57 -0.06 20.15
C ARG A 71 -16.97 0.96 19.06
N THR A 72 -17.56 2.07 19.46
CA THR A 72 -17.97 3.16 18.55
C THR A 72 -16.77 3.84 17.91
N ALA A 73 -15.70 4.06 18.68
CA ALA A 73 -14.45 4.60 18.16
C ALA A 73 -13.80 3.67 17.12
N LEU A 74 -13.74 2.36 17.39
CA LEU A 74 -13.22 1.39 16.42
C LEU A 74 -14.04 1.42 15.13
N LYS A 75 -15.37 1.44 15.26
CA LYS A 75 -16.27 1.49 14.11
C LYS A 75 -16.04 2.75 13.28
N LEU A 76 -15.90 3.90 13.94
CA LEU A 76 -15.58 5.17 13.27
C LEU A 76 -14.26 5.06 12.50
N LEU A 77 -13.20 4.54 13.12
CA LEU A 77 -11.91 4.34 12.45
C LEU A 77 -12.00 3.41 11.24
N GLN A 78 -12.80 2.33 11.32
CA GLN A 78 -13.06 1.43 10.19
C GLN A 78 -13.77 2.14 9.03
N VAL A 79 -14.79 2.93 9.32
CA VAL A 79 -15.53 3.70 8.31
C VAL A 79 -14.62 4.75 7.66
N LEU A 80 -13.85 5.49 8.47
CA LEU A 80 -12.88 6.47 7.97
C LEU A 80 -11.81 5.81 7.08
N ALA A 81 -11.32 4.62 7.44
CA ALA A 81 -10.37 3.88 6.62
C ALA A 81 -10.94 3.52 5.23
N ARG A 82 -12.19 3.06 5.18
CA ARG A 82 -12.89 2.74 3.93
C ARG A 82 -13.14 3.98 3.06
N LEU A 83 -13.43 5.13 3.69
CA LEU A 83 -13.57 6.42 3.02
C LEU A 83 -12.20 7.08 2.69
N SER A 84 -11.11 6.49 3.19
CA SER A 84 -9.74 7.00 3.05
C SER A 84 -9.55 8.40 3.66
N GLU A 85 -10.19 8.66 4.80
CA GLU A 85 -10.08 9.90 5.58
C GLU A 85 -8.93 9.79 6.60
N SER A 86 -7.71 9.59 6.10
CA SER A 86 -6.52 9.25 6.90
C SER A 86 -6.21 10.27 8.00
N GLY A 87 -6.36 11.57 7.71
CA GLY A 87 -6.09 12.64 8.67
C GLY A 87 -6.99 12.57 9.91
N LEU A 88 -8.29 12.35 9.70
CA LEU A 88 -9.26 12.18 10.79
C LEU A 88 -9.00 10.90 11.59
N MET A 89 -8.59 9.80 10.94
CA MET A 89 -8.22 8.57 11.67
C MET A 89 -7.09 8.83 12.65
N ILE A 90 -6.05 9.54 12.21
CA ILE A 90 -4.89 9.87 13.05
C ILE A 90 -5.32 10.77 14.20
N GLU A 91 -6.11 11.81 13.92
CA GLU A 91 -6.61 12.73 14.94
C GLU A 91 -7.42 11.98 16.02
N ILE A 92 -8.43 11.20 15.61
CA ILE A 92 -9.26 10.41 16.53
C ILE A 92 -8.42 9.40 17.32
N SER A 93 -7.46 8.73 16.69
CA SER A 93 -6.58 7.78 17.38
C SER A 93 -5.71 8.43 18.47
N ARG A 94 -5.38 9.72 18.35
CA ARG A 94 -4.60 10.46 19.34
C ARG A 94 -5.44 10.94 20.52
N GLN A 95 -6.75 11.08 20.33
CA GLN A 95 -7.65 11.53 21.39
C GLN A 95 -7.98 10.41 22.40
N ILE A 96 -7.90 9.13 21.98
CA ILE A 96 -8.21 7.99 22.83
C ILE A 96 -6.93 7.26 23.22
N ALA A 97 -6.52 7.39 24.47
CA ALA A 97 -5.30 6.78 24.98
C ALA A 97 -5.41 5.23 24.93
N PRO A 98 -4.33 4.49 24.61
CA PRO A 98 -4.37 3.02 24.51
C PRO A 98 -4.97 2.32 25.73
N ARG A 99 -4.75 2.85 26.94
CA ARG A 99 -5.32 2.31 28.18
C ARG A 99 -6.86 2.34 28.24
N GLN A 100 -7.51 3.19 27.46
CA GLN A 100 -8.98 3.32 27.43
C GLN A 100 -9.64 2.26 26.54
N TRP A 101 -8.86 1.54 25.72
CA TRP A 101 -9.37 0.46 24.88
C TRP A 101 -9.58 -0.81 25.71
N ASP A 102 -10.63 -1.56 25.37
CA ASP A 102 -11.18 -2.65 26.17
C ASP A 102 -10.37 -3.96 26.09
N SER A 103 -9.69 -4.22 24.97
CA SER A 103 -9.03 -5.50 24.71
C SER A 103 -7.78 -5.37 23.84
N ALA A 104 -6.91 -6.40 23.90
CA ALA A 104 -5.77 -6.54 22.98
C ALA A 104 -6.24 -6.64 21.52
N MET A 105 -7.41 -7.21 21.28
CA MET A 105 -8.04 -7.29 19.96
C MET A 105 -8.37 -5.91 19.39
N SER A 106 -9.07 -5.06 20.15
CA SER A 106 -9.40 -3.70 19.72
C SER A 106 -8.15 -2.86 19.47
N LEU A 107 -7.14 -2.94 20.36
CA LEU A 107 -5.85 -2.28 20.18
C LEU A 107 -5.13 -2.73 18.91
N SER A 108 -5.12 -4.05 18.64
CA SER A 108 -4.51 -4.61 17.43
C SER A 108 -5.24 -4.14 16.16
N HIS A 109 -6.57 -4.07 16.18
CA HIS A 109 -7.34 -3.55 15.04
C HIS A 109 -7.06 -2.07 14.78
N VAL A 110 -6.95 -1.24 15.82
CA VAL A 110 -6.55 0.17 15.66
C VAL A 110 -5.16 0.28 15.05
N SER A 111 -4.20 -0.52 15.54
CA SER A 111 -2.85 -0.58 14.98
C SER A 111 -2.88 -0.94 13.48
N GLN A 112 -3.62 -1.97 13.08
CA GLN A 112 -3.75 -2.38 11.68
C GLN A 112 -4.40 -1.30 10.80
N LEU A 113 -5.42 -0.61 11.29
CA LEU A 113 -6.05 0.51 10.58
C LEU A 113 -5.06 1.66 10.37
N LEU A 114 -4.28 2.02 11.40
CA LEU A 114 -3.25 3.05 11.30
C LEU A 114 -2.10 2.64 10.36
N MET A 115 -1.70 1.36 10.38
CA MET A 115 -0.74 0.81 9.41
C MET A 115 -1.25 0.96 7.97
N SER A 116 -2.55 0.71 7.74
CA SER A 116 -3.14 0.75 6.40
C SER A 116 -3.11 2.14 5.75
N VAL A 117 -3.06 3.21 6.57
CA VAL A 117 -2.92 4.60 6.11
C VAL A 117 -1.49 5.14 6.22
N GLY A 118 -0.54 4.31 6.64
CA GLY A 118 0.86 4.69 6.75
C GLY A 118 1.24 5.46 8.03
N ALA A 119 0.35 5.51 9.03
CA ALA A 119 0.61 6.16 10.31
C ALA A 119 1.40 5.24 11.25
N PHE A 120 2.60 4.82 10.83
CA PHE A 120 3.35 3.74 11.49
C PHE A 120 3.78 4.05 12.92
N ASP A 121 4.15 5.29 13.24
CA ASP A 121 4.51 5.67 14.61
C ASP A 121 3.32 5.54 15.56
N ALA A 122 2.14 5.99 15.12
CA ALA A 122 0.90 5.82 15.89
C ALA A 122 0.51 4.34 16.00
N ALA A 123 0.63 3.59 14.90
CA ALA A 123 0.34 2.16 14.90
C ALA A 123 1.23 1.36 15.86
N LEU A 124 2.51 1.75 15.99
CA LEU A 124 3.46 1.14 16.92
C LEU A 124 2.99 1.26 18.37
N ILE A 125 2.56 2.45 18.80
CA ILE A 125 2.01 2.70 20.14
C ILE A 125 0.85 1.74 20.44
N PHE A 126 -0.05 1.54 19.47
CA PHE A 126 -1.21 0.65 19.63
C PHE A 126 -0.84 -0.83 19.62
N ALA A 127 0.15 -1.24 18.81
CA ALA A 127 0.64 -2.62 18.78
C ALA A 127 1.35 -3.00 20.08
N GLU A 128 2.20 -2.12 20.61
CA GLU A 128 2.88 -2.31 21.90
C GLU A 128 1.87 -2.41 23.04
N ALA A 129 0.85 -1.55 23.04
CA ALA A 129 -0.24 -1.61 24.01
C ALA A 129 -1.05 -2.91 23.91
N ALA A 130 -1.26 -3.45 22.70
CA ALA A 130 -1.96 -4.72 22.51
C ALA A 130 -1.19 -5.89 23.14
N VAL A 131 0.12 -5.96 22.90
CA VAL A 131 1.00 -7.00 23.48
C VAL A 131 1.13 -6.83 25.00
N ALA A 132 1.19 -5.60 25.51
CA ALA A 132 1.20 -5.34 26.95
C ALA A 132 -0.12 -5.75 27.62
N ARG A 133 -1.26 -5.66 26.91
CA ARG A 133 -2.57 -6.07 27.41
C ARG A 133 -2.71 -7.60 27.46
N ASP A 134 -2.23 -8.29 26.44
CA ASP A 134 -2.21 -9.75 26.38
C ASP A 134 -1.02 -10.24 25.55
N ALA A 135 0.03 -10.69 26.25
CA ALA A 135 1.25 -11.20 25.63
C ALA A 135 1.06 -12.53 24.89
N LYS A 136 -0.11 -13.18 25.00
CA LYS A 136 -0.46 -14.41 24.29
C LYS A 136 -1.44 -14.16 23.14
N PHE A 137 -1.85 -12.91 22.91
CA PHE A 137 -2.72 -12.57 21.79
C PHE A 137 -1.90 -12.49 20.48
N GLN A 138 -1.86 -13.60 19.75
CA GLN A 138 -1.04 -13.75 18.55
C GLN A 138 -1.24 -12.65 17.49
N PRO A 139 -2.47 -12.18 17.18
CA PRO A 139 -2.63 -11.09 16.20
C PRO A 139 -1.96 -9.77 16.62
N GLY A 140 -1.87 -9.50 17.93
CA GLY A 140 -1.12 -8.36 18.47
C GLY A 140 0.38 -8.52 18.29
N LEU A 141 0.92 -9.71 18.60
CA LEU A 141 2.34 -10.05 18.38
C LEU A 141 2.72 -9.94 16.90
N TYR A 142 1.89 -10.47 16.00
CA TYR A 142 2.13 -10.40 14.55
C TYR A 142 2.10 -8.96 14.01
N SER A 143 1.13 -8.15 14.49
CA SER A 143 1.05 -6.74 14.12
C SER A 143 2.29 -5.97 14.57
N LEU A 144 2.75 -6.21 15.82
CA LEU A 144 4.00 -5.63 16.33
C LEU A 144 5.22 -6.11 15.54
N ALA A 145 5.33 -7.41 15.22
CA ALA A 145 6.42 -7.96 14.42
C ALA A 145 6.52 -7.30 13.03
N THR A 146 5.36 -7.04 12.42
CA THR A 146 5.28 -6.36 11.13
C THR A 146 5.79 -4.91 11.23
N LEU A 147 5.39 -4.19 12.27
CA LEU A 147 5.86 -2.82 12.53
C LEU A 147 7.36 -2.79 12.81
N LYS A 148 7.86 -3.66 13.69
CA LYS A 148 9.30 -3.82 13.98
C LYS A 148 10.10 -4.09 12.70
N THR A 149 9.55 -4.86 11.76
CA THR A 149 10.13 -5.06 10.42
C THR A 149 10.21 -3.75 9.62
N PHE A 150 9.18 -2.90 9.66
CA PHE A 150 9.19 -1.60 8.98
C PHE A 150 10.16 -0.60 9.61
N PHE A 151 10.30 -0.60 10.93
CA PHE A 151 11.28 0.20 11.66
C PHE A 151 12.71 -0.34 11.54
N GLY A 152 12.92 -1.53 10.97
CA GLY A 152 14.24 -2.12 10.79
C GLY A 152 14.76 -2.88 12.02
N GLU A 153 13.92 -3.09 13.02
CA GLU A 153 14.19 -3.83 14.26
C GLU A 153 14.04 -5.33 13.99
N HIS A 154 14.83 -5.85 13.04
CA HIS A 154 14.64 -7.19 12.47
C HIS A 154 14.78 -8.33 13.48
N GLN A 155 15.66 -8.17 14.48
CA GLN A 155 15.87 -9.20 15.51
C GLN A 155 14.66 -9.31 16.45
N GLU A 156 14.10 -8.17 16.86
CA GLU A 156 12.89 -8.12 17.68
C GLU A 156 11.68 -8.64 16.90
N ALA A 157 11.54 -8.24 15.63
CA ALA A 157 10.52 -8.79 14.74
C ALA A 157 10.59 -10.32 14.62
N ALA A 158 11.81 -10.87 14.49
CA ALA A 158 12.00 -12.31 14.39
C ALA A 158 11.62 -13.03 15.68
N GLU A 159 11.94 -12.44 16.84
CA GLU A 159 11.56 -13.01 18.14
C GLU A 159 10.04 -13.02 18.34
N LEU A 160 9.36 -11.93 18.00
CA LEU A 160 7.91 -11.87 18.00
C LEU A 160 7.29 -12.92 17.06
N CYS A 161 7.86 -13.15 15.88
CA CYS A 161 7.41 -14.22 14.98
C CYS A 161 7.59 -15.62 15.61
N ARG A 162 8.70 -15.87 16.32
CA ARG A 162 8.92 -17.14 17.04
C ARG A 162 7.92 -17.34 18.18
N GLN A 163 7.54 -16.27 18.87
CA GLN A 163 6.49 -16.31 19.88
C GLN A 163 5.13 -16.63 19.25
N CYS A 164 4.79 -16.02 18.11
CA CYS A 164 3.59 -16.37 17.34
C CYS A 164 3.58 -17.87 17.00
N LEU A 165 4.68 -18.41 16.49
CA LEU A 165 4.82 -19.83 16.14
C LEU A 165 4.88 -20.77 17.36
N THR A 166 5.09 -20.25 18.57
CA THR A 166 4.97 -21.02 19.81
C THR A 166 3.50 -21.16 20.23
N LEU A 167 2.69 -20.13 19.97
CA LEU A 167 1.26 -20.10 20.27
C LEU A 167 0.43 -20.81 19.20
N LEU A 168 0.78 -20.61 17.93
CA LEU A 168 0.14 -21.20 16.76
C LEU A 168 1.22 -21.76 15.82
N PRO A 169 1.67 -23.02 16.04
CA PRO A 169 2.78 -23.63 15.30
C PRO A 169 2.63 -23.72 13.79
N ASP A 170 1.39 -23.66 13.30
CA ASP A 170 1.03 -23.84 11.91
C ASP A 170 0.63 -22.52 11.21
N ASP A 171 0.81 -21.36 11.88
CA ASP A 171 0.42 -20.05 11.34
C ASP A 171 1.21 -19.66 10.08
N PRO A 172 0.58 -19.62 8.89
CA PRO A 172 1.23 -19.30 7.62
C PRO A 172 1.85 -17.91 7.60
N SER A 173 1.19 -16.93 8.21
CA SER A 173 1.58 -15.52 8.15
C SER A 173 2.89 -15.27 8.90
N SER A 174 3.04 -15.87 10.09
CA SER A 174 4.27 -15.79 10.88
C SER A 174 5.46 -16.47 10.19
N TYR A 175 5.27 -17.63 9.54
CA TYR A 175 6.34 -18.25 8.75
C TYR A 175 6.79 -17.36 7.60
N TRP A 176 5.84 -16.77 6.87
CA TRP A 176 6.19 -15.87 5.78
C TRP A 176 6.96 -14.65 6.28
N LEU A 177 6.49 -13.98 7.33
CA LEU A 177 7.16 -12.80 7.87
C LEU A 177 8.57 -13.16 8.36
N LEU A 178 8.72 -14.27 9.09
CA LEU A 178 10.01 -14.76 9.56
C LEU A 178 10.99 -15.06 8.42
N SER A 179 10.52 -15.69 7.33
CA SER A 179 11.37 -15.99 6.16
C SER A 179 11.93 -14.73 5.49
N ARG A 180 11.22 -13.60 5.56
CA ARG A 180 11.70 -12.32 5.02
C ARG A 180 12.84 -11.71 5.84
N LEU A 181 12.96 -12.08 7.10
CA LEU A 181 13.95 -11.56 8.05
C LEU A 181 15.31 -12.28 7.97
N ARG A 182 15.45 -13.29 7.08
CA ARG A 182 16.71 -14.00 6.77
C ARG A 182 17.45 -14.53 8.01
N GLN A 183 16.69 -15.19 8.89
CA GLN A 183 17.23 -15.68 10.17
C GLN A 183 18.02 -16.99 9.99
N PRO A 184 19.00 -17.31 10.85
CA PRO A 184 19.66 -18.62 10.88
C PRO A 184 18.66 -19.78 11.10
N GLY A 185 19.05 -21.01 10.75
CA GLY A 185 18.22 -22.21 10.95
C GLY A 185 17.17 -22.43 9.86
N ALA A 186 17.51 -22.15 8.59
CA ALA A 186 16.62 -22.33 7.46
C ALA A 186 16.21 -23.80 7.25
N SER A 187 17.10 -24.76 7.46
CA SER A 187 16.81 -26.20 7.27
C SER A 187 15.64 -26.68 8.11
N ASP A 188 15.63 -26.37 9.41
CA ASP A 188 14.54 -26.74 10.32
C ASP A 188 13.21 -26.12 9.88
N ARG A 189 13.24 -24.87 9.39
CA ARG A 189 12.04 -24.20 8.87
C ARG A 189 11.56 -24.82 7.56
N ILE A 190 12.46 -25.15 6.64
CA ILE A 190 12.14 -25.83 5.39
C ILE A 190 11.44 -27.17 5.67
N ASP A 191 11.95 -27.95 6.61
CA ASP A 191 11.38 -29.25 6.97
C ASP A 191 10.00 -29.14 7.62
N ARG A 192 9.72 -28.05 8.35
CA ARG A 192 8.37 -27.73 8.85
C ARG A 192 7.43 -27.20 7.76
N LEU A 193 7.93 -26.36 6.86
CA LEU A 193 7.12 -25.71 5.82
C LEU A 193 6.58 -26.70 4.79
N LYS A 194 7.36 -27.73 4.42
CA LYS A 194 6.95 -28.75 3.42
C LYS A 194 5.62 -29.44 3.77
N PRO A 195 5.46 -30.08 4.95
CA PRO A 195 4.20 -30.74 5.31
C PRO A 195 3.06 -29.74 5.52
N LEU A 196 3.33 -28.55 6.06
CA LEU A 196 2.30 -27.50 6.22
C LEU A 196 1.74 -27.05 4.86
N LEU A 197 2.61 -26.83 3.88
CA LEU A 197 2.20 -26.44 2.53
C LEU A 197 1.37 -27.55 1.87
N ALA A 198 1.73 -28.82 2.08
CA ALA A 198 0.96 -29.95 1.56
C ALA A 198 -0.44 -30.07 2.20
N ALA A 199 -0.59 -29.68 3.47
CA ALA A 199 -1.86 -29.73 4.21
C ALA A 199 -2.76 -28.50 3.99
N ALA A 200 -2.20 -27.39 3.47
CA ALA A 200 -2.89 -26.12 3.35
C ALA A 200 -4.10 -26.18 2.39
N GLN A 201 -5.28 -25.89 2.93
CA GLN A 201 -6.54 -25.96 2.18
C GLN A 201 -6.85 -24.65 1.45
N SER A 202 -6.67 -23.52 2.13
CA SER A 202 -6.98 -22.22 1.56
C SER A 202 -5.91 -21.78 0.55
N PRO A 203 -6.27 -21.10 -0.55
CA PRO A 203 -5.29 -20.52 -1.46
C PRO A 203 -4.40 -19.45 -0.79
N GLU A 204 -4.91 -18.80 0.27
CA GLU A 204 -4.17 -17.78 1.00
C GLU A 204 -3.05 -18.38 1.83
N ASP A 205 -3.35 -19.41 2.63
CA ASP A 205 -2.34 -20.13 3.43
C ASP A 205 -1.30 -20.78 2.53
N ARG A 206 -1.74 -21.40 1.42
CA ARG A 206 -0.84 -21.94 0.40
C ARG A 206 0.12 -20.89 -0.14
N ALA A 207 -0.37 -19.68 -0.45
CA ALA A 207 0.48 -18.60 -0.93
C ALA A 207 1.50 -18.18 0.14
N TRP A 208 1.08 -17.95 1.39
CA TRP A 208 1.97 -17.57 2.48
C TRP A 208 3.08 -18.61 2.71
N LEU A 209 2.71 -19.89 2.87
CA LEU A 209 3.64 -20.99 3.11
C LEU A 209 4.58 -21.24 1.92
N ALA A 210 4.07 -21.18 0.69
CA ALA A 210 4.89 -21.39 -0.50
C ALA A 210 5.87 -20.22 -0.73
N TYR A 211 5.47 -18.98 -0.48
CA TYR A 211 6.42 -17.84 -0.48
C TYR A 211 7.46 -17.96 0.64
N ALA A 212 7.06 -18.43 1.84
CA ALA A 212 8.00 -18.68 2.92
C ALA A 212 9.04 -19.75 2.52
N LEU A 213 8.58 -20.89 1.98
CA LEU A 213 9.44 -21.97 1.51
C LEU A 213 10.37 -21.52 0.38
N HIS A 214 9.85 -20.73 -0.56
CA HIS A 214 10.64 -20.12 -1.62
C HIS A 214 11.79 -19.27 -1.06
N ASN A 215 11.51 -18.40 -0.08
CA ASN A 215 12.50 -17.51 0.52
C ASN A 215 13.63 -18.31 1.19
N GLU A 216 13.28 -19.32 1.99
CA GLU A 216 14.27 -20.16 2.69
C GLU A 216 15.16 -20.92 1.70
N LEU A 217 14.56 -21.56 0.68
CA LEU A 217 15.31 -22.30 -0.34
C LEU A 217 16.17 -21.39 -1.22
N HIS A 218 15.67 -20.19 -1.53
CA HIS A 218 16.42 -19.18 -2.27
C HIS A 218 17.69 -18.77 -1.53
N ASP A 219 17.57 -18.50 -0.22
CA ASP A 219 18.71 -18.09 0.60
C ASP A 219 19.70 -19.25 0.82
N GLN A 220 19.29 -20.51 0.68
CA GLN A 220 20.17 -21.69 0.64
C GLN A 220 20.82 -21.95 -0.73
N GLY A 221 20.40 -21.23 -1.78
CA GLY A 221 20.93 -21.39 -3.14
C GLY A 221 20.35 -22.56 -3.95
N ASP A 222 19.31 -23.25 -3.45
CA ASP A 222 18.62 -24.30 -4.20
C ASP A 222 17.58 -23.68 -5.16
N ALA A 223 18.04 -23.26 -6.34
CA ALA A 223 17.22 -22.56 -7.32
C ALA A 223 16.01 -23.38 -7.80
N ASP A 224 16.12 -24.70 -7.86
CA ASP A 224 15.10 -25.58 -8.44
C ASP A 224 13.97 -25.90 -7.49
N ALA A 225 14.31 -26.26 -6.25
CA ALA A 225 13.31 -26.41 -5.22
C ALA A 225 12.65 -25.04 -4.91
N SER A 226 13.45 -23.97 -4.88
CA SER A 226 12.97 -22.60 -4.68
C SER A 226 12.00 -22.17 -5.78
N TRP A 227 12.26 -22.52 -7.04
CA TRP A 227 11.34 -22.23 -8.14
C TRP A 227 10.04 -23.02 -8.02
N SER A 228 10.12 -24.30 -7.65
CA SER A 228 8.92 -25.14 -7.47
C SER A 228 7.99 -24.56 -6.40
N ALA A 229 8.55 -24.10 -5.28
CA ALA A 229 7.79 -23.39 -4.25
C ALA A 229 7.22 -22.05 -4.75
N LEU A 230 8.01 -21.27 -5.50
CA LEU A 230 7.56 -20.01 -6.07
C LEU A 230 6.39 -20.18 -7.05
N ALA A 231 6.48 -21.16 -7.94
CA ALA A 231 5.44 -21.46 -8.92
C ALA A 231 4.12 -21.82 -8.21
N ALA A 232 4.18 -22.63 -7.15
CA ALA A 232 3.01 -22.95 -6.33
C ALA A 232 2.43 -21.71 -5.63
N ALA A 233 3.28 -20.80 -5.12
CA ALA A 233 2.84 -19.55 -4.51
C ALA A 233 2.11 -18.63 -5.50
N CYS A 234 2.68 -18.47 -6.69
CA CYS A 234 2.11 -17.70 -7.78
C CYS A 234 0.77 -18.27 -8.25
N ASP A 235 0.67 -19.59 -8.43
CA ASP A 235 -0.56 -20.26 -8.85
C ASP A 235 -1.69 -20.05 -7.83
N ALA A 236 -1.39 -20.16 -6.53
CA ALA A 236 -2.35 -19.92 -5.45
C ALA A 236 -2.97 -18.50 -5.45
N LYS A 237 -2.28 -17.52 -6.05
CA LYS A 237 -2.78 -16.13 -6.20
C LYS A 237 -3.47 -15.86 -7.53
N ARG A 238 -3.19 -16.66 -8.56
CA ARG A 238 -3.52 -16.35 -9.94
C ARG A 238 -5.01 -16.14 -10.20
N THR A 239 -5.88 -16.98 -9.63
CA THR A 239 -7.33 -16.85 -9.83
C THR A 239 -7.88 -15.50 -9.36
N LYS A 240 -7.41 -14.98 -8.22
CA LYS A 240 -7.83 -13.66 -7.71
C LYS A 240 -7.21 -12.50 -8.50
N ALA A 241 -6.06 -12.73 -9.15
CA ALA A 241 -5.35 -11.71 -9.90
C ALA A 241 -5.95 -11.47 -11.30
N GLN A 242 -6.54 -12.49 -11.92
CA GLN A 242 -7.02 -12.43 -13.30
C GLN A 242 -8.05 -11.31 -13.55
N SER A 243 -9.07 -11.19 -12.68
CA SER A 243 -10.08 -10.13 -12.80
C SER A 243 -9.50 -8.73 -12.58
N LEU A 244 -8.45 -8.61 -11.75
CA LEU A 244 -7.75 -7.34 -11.53
C LEU A 244 -6.91 -6.95 -12.76
N ILE A 245 -6.27 -7.93 -13.42
CA ILE A 245 -5.51 -7.71 -14.67
C ILE A 245 -6.45 -7.24 -15.79
N GLU A 246 -7.60 -7.88 -15.96
CA GLU A 246 -8.62 -7.46 -16.93
C GLU A 246 -9.05 -6.01 -16.68
N LYS A 247 -9.29 -5.65 -15.42
CA LYS A 247 -9.63 -4.27 -15.08
C LYS A 247 -8.50 -3.28 -15.36
N GLN A 248 -7.25 -3.66 -15.11
CA GLN A 248 -6.09 -2.83 -15.46
C GLN A 248 -5.94 -2.67 -16.98
N ASN A 249 -6.23 -3.70 -17.76
CA ASN A 249 -6.23 -3.61 -19.23
C ASN A 249 -7.26 -2.59 -19.73
N GLU A 250 -8.49 -2.62 -19.20
CA GLU A 250 -9.51 -1.60 -19.53
C GLU A 250 -9.04 -0.18 -19.20
N ILE A 251 -8.34 0.01 -18.07
CA ILE A 251 -7.77 1.31 -17.68
C ILE A 251 -6.68 1.74 -18.66
N PHE A 252 -5.78 0.84 -19.07
CA PHE A 252 -4.77 1.13 -20.09
C PHE A 252 -5.41 1.58 -21.41
N ASP A 253 -6.45 0.88 -21.87
CA ASP A 253 -7.15 1.21 -23.12
C ASP A 253 -7.82 2.59 -23.01
N ALA A 254 -8.55 2.83 -21.92
CA ALA A 254 -9.23 4.11 -21.68
C ALA A 254 -8.24 5.29 -21.56
N LEU A 255 -7.08 5.11 -20.93
CA LEU A 255 -6.04 6.14 -20.84
C LEU A 255 -5.36 6.41 -22.19
N ARG A 256 -5.15 5.36 -23.00
CA ARG A 256 -4.56 5.48 -24.34
C ARG A 256 -5.48 6.26 -25.28
N GLU A 257 -6.78 5.95 -25.24
CA GLU A 257 -7.82 6.56 -26.07
C GLU A 257 -8.23 7.95 -25.58
N ALA A 258 -8.02 8.27 -24.31
CA ALA A 258 -8.28 9.60 -23.77
C ALA A 258 -7.33 10.65 -24.39
N GLU A 259 -7.90 11.47 -25.27
CA GLU A 259 -7.27 12.70 -25.78
C GLU A 259 -7.39 13.86 -24.77
N ASP A 260 -6.67 14.96 -25.04
CA ASP A 260 -6.76 16.23 -24.31
C ASP A 260 -6.52 16.15 -22.80
N TRP A 261 -5.39 15.55 -22.40
CA TRP A 261 -4.88 15.68 -21.04
C TRP A 261 -4.33 17.09 -20.73
N ASN A 262 -4.12 17.90 -21.77
CA ASN A 262 -3.79 19.31 -21.69
C ASN A 262 -5.09 20.11 -21.68
N SER A 263 -5.42 20.73 -20.55
CA SER A 263 -6.65 21.54 -20.42
C SER A 263 -6.31 22.88 -19.80
N ASP A 264 -6.98 23.93 -20.25
CA ASP A 264 -6.82 25.32 -19.80
C ASP A 264 -7.36 25.57 -18.37
N ARG A 265 -7.97 24.57 -17.73
CA ARG A 265 -8.47 24.69 -16.36
C ARG A 265 -7.31 24.47 -15.41
N ALA A 266 -6.81 25.56 -14.84
CA ALA A 266 -5.72 25.54 -13.89
C ALA A 266 -6.08 24.69 -12.65
N GLY A 267 -5.20 23.76 -12.30
CA GLY A 267 -5.23 23.10 -11.00
C GLY A 267 -4.77 24.02 -9.88
N HIS A 268 -4.52 23.43 -8.71
CA HIS A 268 -4.06 24.16 -7.55
C HIS A 268 -2.52 24.23 -7.50
N ALA A 269 -1.98 25.44 -7.61
CA ALA A 269 -0.57 25.71 -7.33
C ALA A 269 -0.43 26.18 -5.87
N SER A 270 0.39 25.48 -5.09
CA SER A 270 0.68 25.83 -3.69
C SER A 270 2.12 26.26 -3.53
N SER A 271 2.34 27.34 -2.78
CA SER A 271 3.67 27.79 -2.35
C SER A 271 4.11 27.15 -1.03
N GLU A 272 3.19 26.54 -0.27
CA GLU A 272 3.46 26.00 1.07
C GLU A 272 3.96 24.56 1.05
N LEU A 273 3.34 23.72 0.21
CA LEU A 273 3.66 22.30 0.11
C LEU A 273 3.67 21.83 -1.34
N ARG A 274 4.76 21.18 -1.75
CA ARG A 274 4.88 20.53 -3.06
C ARG A 274 4.98 19.02 -2.90
N ALA A 275 4.26 18.28 -3.74
CA ALA A 275 4.38 16.83 -3.81
C ALA A 275 5.36 16.41 -4.92
N ILE A 276 6.27 15.50 -4.60
CA ILE A 276 7.17 14.85 -5.56
C ILE A 276 6.67 13.42 -5.78
N PHE A 277 6.29 13.09 -7.00
CA PHE A 277 5.73 11.77 -7.31
C PHE A 277 6.84 10.81 -7.71
N VAL A 278 6.96 9.67 -7.02
CA VAL A 278 7.92 8.62 -7.36
C VAL A 278 7.15 7.41 -7.89
N ILE A 279 7.19 7.23 -9.21
CA ILE A 279 6.38 6.26 -9.94
C ILE A 279 7.24 5.20 -10.61
N GLY A 280 6.63 4.06 -10.96
CA GLY A 280 7.31 2.99 -11.67
C GLY A 280 6.56 1.68 -11.55
N LEU A 281 7.12 0.60 -12.07
CA LEU A 281 6.66 -0.74 -11.69
C LEU A 281 7.01 -1.02 -10.23
N HIS A 282 6.16 -1.79 -9.53
CA HIS A 282 6.57 -2.37 -8.25
C HIS A 282 7.91 -3.13 -8.43
N ARG A 283 8.79 -3.06 -7.43
CA ARG A 283 10.17 -3.63 -7.45
C ARG A 283 11.18 -2.97 -8.39
N SER A 284 10.83 -1.90 -9.11
CA SER A 284 11.78 -1.13 -9.94
C SER A 284 12.83 -0.34 -9.15
N GLY A 285 12.63 -0.13 -7.85
CA GLY A 285 13.54 0.65 -7.00
C GLY A 285 12.97 1.98 -6.51
N THR A 286 11.66 2.22 -6.65
CA THR A 286 10.97 3.44 -6.19
C THR A 286 11.22 3.75 -4.71
N THR A 287 11.28 2.74 -3.83
CA THR A 287 11.63 2.93 -2.42
C THR A 287 13.03 3.53 -2.25
N LEU A 288 14.02 3.10 -3.04
CA LEU A 288 15.38 3.64 -2.95
C LEU A 288 15.41 5.11 -3.40
N ALA A 289 14.72 5.43 -4.50
CA ALA A 289 14.63 6.80 -5.00
C ALA A 289 13.92 7.75 -4.01
N GLU A 290 12.78 7.32 -3.44
CA GLU A 290 12.09 8.07 -2.39
C GLU A 290 13.00 8.31 -1.20
N GLN A 291 13.71 7.26 -0.76
CA GLN A 291 14.68 7.43 0.31
C GLN A 291 15.71 8.48 -0.12
N ILE A 292 16.40 8.36 -1.25
CA ILE A 292 17.39 9.36 -1.67
C ILE A 292 16.83 10.80 -1.60
N LEU A 293 15.61 11.04 -2.09
CA LEU A 293 14.93 12.34 -1.97
C LEU A 293 14.67 12.77 -0.52
N ALA A 294 14.10 11.89 0.31
CA ALA A 294 13.76 12.16 1.70
C ALA A 294 14.99 12.39 2.61
N GLY A 295 16.20 12.15 2.11
CA GLY A 295 17.45 12.52 2.80
C GLY A 295 17.75 14.02 2.75
N HIS A 296 17.06 14.77 1.91
CA HIS A 296 17.13 16.22 1.91
C HIS A 296 16.32 16.80 3.08
N SER A 297 16.90 17.78 3.78
CA SER A 297 16.30 18.55 4.87
C SER A 297 14.88 19.06 4.57
N LYS A 298 14.59 19.44 3.32
CA LYS A 298 13.30 20.00 2.86
C LYS A 298 12.28 18.98 2.38
N VAL A 299 12.63 17.69 2.31
CA VAL A 299 11.75 16.64 1.76
C VAL A 299 11.36 15.63 2.83
N ALA A 300 10.06 15.41 3.01
CA ALA A 300 9.53 14.34 3.84
C ALA A 300 9.25 13.08 3.01
N SER A 301 9.41 11.90 3.62
CA SER A 301 8.98 10.64 3.02
C SER A 301 7.48 10.45 3.28
N GLY A 302 6.64 10.53 2.25
CA GLY A 302 5.21 10.25 2.40
C GLY A 302 4.83 8.78 2.25
N GLY A 303 5.69 7.96 1.65
CA GLY A 303 5.44 6.54 1.45
C GLY A 303 4.37 6.25 0.40
N GLU A 304 3.81 5.04 0.45
CA GLU A 304 2.67 4.65 -0.38
C GLU A 304 1.37 5.17 0.25
N THR A 305 0.63 5.99 -0.50
CA THR A 305 -0.68 6.50 -0.05
C THR A 305 -1.72 6.40 -1.16
N TYR A 306 -2.99 6.31 -0.75
CA TYR A 306 -4.16 6.37 -1.63
C TYR A 306 -4.97 7.66 -1.45
N ASP A 307 -4.37 8.71 -0.85
CA ASP A 307 -5.05 10.00 -0.65
C ASP A 307 -5.52 10.61 -1.98
N LEU A 308 -4.72 10.52 -3.06
CA LEU A 308 -5.16 10.98 -4.39
C LEU A 308 -6.43 10.24 -4.85
N ARG A 309 -6.48 8.92 -4.68
CA ARG A 309 -7.66 8.12 -5.00
C ARG A 309 -8.87 8.56 -4.17
N ALA A 310 -8.67 8.83 -2.88
CA ALA A 310 -9.71 9.33 -2.00
C ALA A 310 -10.30 10.65 -2.51
N GLN A 311 -9.44 11.58 -2.92
CA GLN A 311 -9.86 12.87 -3.46
C GLN A 311 -10.50 12.75 -4.84
N LEU A 312 -10.00 11.88 -5.71
CA LEU A 312 -10.64 11.57 -7.01
C LEU A 312 -12.06 11.05 -6.82
N ARG A 313 -12.29 10.12 -5.88
CA ARG A 313 -13.64 9.65 -5.52
C ARG A 313 -14.53 10.79 -5.03
N ARG A 314 -13.96 11.73 -4.26
CA ARG A 314 -14.69 12.88 -3.70
C ARG A 314 -15.11 13.87 -4.79
N VAL A 315 -14.20 14.30 -5.66
CA VAL A 315 -14.52 15.29 -6.72
C VAL A 315 -15.36 14.72 -7.86
N SER A 316 -15.37 13.39 -8.03
CA SER A 316 -16.19 12.73 -9.06
C SER A 316 -17.51 12.16 -8.54
N SER A 317 -17.68 12.08 -7.22
CA SER A 317 -18.73 11.31 -6.53
C SER A 317 -18.81 9.84 -6.95
N LEU A 318 -17.72 9.25 -7.47
CA LEU A 318 -17.65 7.85 -7.87
C LEU A 318 -17.08 6.96 -6.77
N HIS A 319 -17.59 5.73 -6.64
CA HIS A 319 -16.97 4.67 -5.87
C HIS A 319 -16.22 3.72 -6.81
N PHE A 320 -14.95 3.44 -6.51
CA PHE A 320 -14.14 2.48 -7.25
C PHE A 320 -12.95 2.00 -6.39
N ARG A 321 -12.61 0.71 -6.41
CA ARG A 321 -11.59 0.13 -5.51
C ARG A 321 -10.18 0.07 -6.10
N HIS A 322 -10.07 0.06 -7.43
CA HIS A 322 -8.80 -0.04 -8.16
C HIS A 322 -8.03 1.29 -8.14
N GLU A 323 -6.87 1.32 -8.79
CA GLU A 323 -6.04 2.53 -8.97
C GLU A 323 -6.82 3.65 -9.64
N LEU A 324 -7.69 3.28 -10.59
CA LEU A 324 -8.53 4.16 -11.40
C LEU A 324 -9.82 3.45 -11.84
N ASP A 325 -10.74 4.20 -12.44
CA ASP A 325 -11.99 3.70 -13.01
C ASP A 325 -12.22 4.31 -14.39
N THR A 326 -12.69 3.53 -15.35
CA THR A 326 -12.94 4.01 -16.71
C THR A 326 -14.02 5.10 -16.78
N ARG A 327 -15.00 5.09 -15.86
CA ARG A 327 -16.00 6.16 -15.72
C ARG A 327 -15.34 7.48 -15.32
N LEU A 328 -14.34 7.43 -14.45
CA LEU A 328 -13.58 8.61 -14.03
C LEU A 328 -12.76 9.19 -15.19
N ILE A 329 -12.13 8.32 -16.00
CA ILE A 329 -11.39 8.73 -17.21
C ILE A 329 -12.34 9.39 -18.23
N GLY A 330 -13.53 8.82 -18.44
CA GLY A 330 -14.55 9.41 -19.31
C GLY A 330 -15.00 10.79 -18.84
N ARG A 331 -15.15 10.97 -17.52
CA ARG A 331 -15.60 12.22 -16.88
C ARG A 331 -14.46 13.19 -16.53
N ARG A 332 -13.24 12.94 -16.99
CA ARG A 332 -12.02 13.71 -16.62
C ARG A 332 -12.16 15.22 -16.85
N HIS A 333 -12.99 15.67 -17.77
CA HIS A 333 -13.19 17.09 -18.10
C HIS A 333 -14.19 17.80 -17.18
N GLU A 334 -15.02 17.04 -16.47
CA GLU A 334 -16.02 17.55 -15.53
C GLU A 334 -15.43 17.84 -14.14
N LEU A 335 -14.22 17.31 -13.86
CA LEU A 335 -13.62 17.37 -12.54
C LEU A 335 -13.13 18.78 -12.18
N ASP A 336 -13.32 19.15 -10.91
CA ASP A 336 -12.68 20.33 -10.32
C ASP A 336 -11.25 19.99 -9.90
N TYR A 337 -10.28 20.30 -10.77
CA TYR A 337 -8.86 20.04 -10.53
C TYR A 337 -8.25 20.96 -9.48
N ALA A 338 -8.79 22.17 -9.28
CA ALA A 338 -8.34 23.06 -8.22
C ALA A 338 -8.71 22.47 -6.85
N ALA A 339 -9.96 22.07 -6.67
CA ALA A 339 -10.39 21.37 -5.46
C ALA A 339 -9.64 20.05 -5.25
N LEU A 340 -9.42 19.27 -6.32
CA LEU A 340 -8.64 18.03 -6.24
C LEU A 340 -7.22 18.28 -5.71
N GLY A 341 -6.50 19.25 -6.30
CA GLY A 341 -5.13 19.57 -5.91
C GLY A 341 -5.02 20.12 -4.49
N GLU A 342 -5.92 21.04 -4.11
CA GLU A 342 -5.98 21.62 -2.76
C GLU A 342 -6.24 20.54 -1.71
N HIS A 343 -7.28 19.73 -1.88
CA HIS A 343 -7.62 18.68 -0.93
C HIS A 343 -6.54 17.60 -0.83
N TYR A 344 -5.89 17.27 -1.96
CA TYR A 344 -4.79 16.32 -1.95
C TYR A 344 -3.59 16.84 -1.13
N LEU A 345 -3.13 18.07 -1.36
CA LEU A 345 -2.02 18.64 -0.59
C LEU A 345 -2.36 18.78 0.89
N ARG A 346 -3.60 19.19 1.20
CA ARG A 346 -4.10 19.24 2.59
C ARG A 346 -4.03 17.85 3.25
N GLY A 347 -4.45 16.79 2.55
CA GLY A 347 -4.35 15.41 3.03
C GLY A 347 -2.91 14.92 3.22
N MET A 348 -1.97 15.47 2.47
CA MET A 348 -0.54 15.16 2.57
C MET A 348 0.20 15.96 3.64
N SER A 349 -0.39 17.03 4.18
CA SER A 349 0.26 17.94 5.15
C SER A 349 0.83 17.24 6.38
N TRP A 350 0.12 16.26 6.95
CA TRP A 350 0.59 15.53 8.11
C TRP A 350 1.81 14.64 7.80
N ARG A 351 1.91 14.12 6.57
CA ARG A 351 3.08 13.37 6.08
C ARG A 351 4.25 14.28 5.78
N ALA A 352 3.99 15.51 5.37
CA ALA A 352 5.02 16.52 5.18
C ALA A 352 5.73 16.87 6.50
N ALA A 353 5.06 16.70 7.65
CA ALA A 353 5.62 16.95 8.98
C ALA A 353 6.30 18.33 9.09
N GLY A 354 5.68 19.35 8.47
CA GLY A 354 6.19 20.73 8.43
C GLY A 354 7.26 21.02 7.36
N LYS A 355 7.69 20.03 6.58
CA LYS A 355 8.60 20.24 5.45
C LYS A 355 7.86 20.79 4.22
N PRO A 356 8.51 21.62 3.39
CA PRO A 356 7.88 22.23 2.21
C PRO A 356 7.72 21.26 1.03
N CYS A 357 8.32 20.07 1.08
CA CYS A 357 8.17 19.04 0.06
C CYS A 357 7.87 17.68 0.71
N VAL A 358 7.03 16.89 0.07
CA VAL A 358 6.70 15.52 0.49
C VAL A 358 6.69 14.59 -0.70
N THR A 359 7.25 13.40 -0.57
CA THR A 359 7.12 12.37 -1.62
C THR A 359 5.76 11.71 -1.55
N ASP A 360 5.12 11.50 -2.70
CA ASP A 360 4.12 10.44 -2.87
C ASP A 360 4.77 9.34 -3.69
N LYS A 361 5.11 8.25 -3.03
CA LYS A 361 5.71 7.08 -3.66
C LYS A 361 4.68 5.96 -3.68
N LEU A 362 3.72 6.05 -4.59
CA LEU A 362 2.92 4.91 -5.00
C LEU A 362 3.34 4.50 -6.42
N PRO A 363 3.97 3.33 -6.63
CA PRO A 363 4.49 2.94 -7.95
C PRO A 363 3.43 3.05 -9.06
N SER A 364 2.21 2.58 -8.79
CA SER A 364 1.09 2.57 -9.73
C SER A 364 0.48 3.95 -10.04
N ASN A 365 0.98 5.04 -9.46
CA ASN A 365 0.57 6.39 -9.85
C ASN A 365 0.91 6.73 -11.32
N TYR A 366 1.63 5.87 -12.06
CA TYR A 366 1.72 5.96 -13.52
C TYR A 366 0.35 5.94 -14.22
N PHE A 367 -0.69 5.33 -13.62
CA PHE A 367 -2.07 5.43 -14.11
C PHE A 367 -2.67 6.82 -13.89
N ASN A 368 -2.22 7.53 -12.84
CA ASN A 368 -2.78 8.80 -12.39
C ASN A 368 -2.05 10.04 -12.92
N VAL A 369 -0.97 9.89 -13.70
CA VAL A 369 -0.11 11.00 -14.17
C VAL A 369 -0.92 12.14 -14.77
N GLY A 370 -1.88 11.85 -15.65
CA GLY A 370 -2.74 12.88 -16.26
C GLY A 370 -3.60 13.64 -15.26
N PHE A 371 -4.17 12.97 -14.25
CA PHE A 371 -4.96 13.63 -13.20
C PHE A 371 -4.08 14.46 -12.27
N ILE A 372 -2.93 13.92 -11.87
CA ILE A 372 -1.94 14.61 -11.02
C ILE A 372 -1.44 15.87 -11.71
N ALA A 373 -1.06 15.76 -12.98
CA ALA A 373 -0.49 16.85 -13.75
C ALA A 373 -1.46 18.04 -13.92
N ARG A 374 -2.76 17.75 -14.03
CA ARG A 374 -3.84 18.75 -14.09
C ARG A 374 -4.19 19.31 -12.71
N ALA A 375 -4.24 18.47 -11.67
CA ALA A 375 -4.55 18.89 -10.30
C ALA A 375 -3.45 19.76 -9.69
N LEU A 376 -2.19 19.46 -10.02
CA LEU A 376 -0.99 20.08 -9.49
C LEU A 376 -0.10 20.49 -10.68
N PRO A 377 -0.23 21.73 -11.17
CA PRO A 377 0.53 22.19 -12.35
C PRO A 377 2.06 22.10 -12.19
N GLU A 378 2.55 22.22 -10.96
CA GLU A 378 3.97 22.15 -10.60
C GLU A 378 4.48 20.72 -10.35
N SER A 379 3.62 19.69 -10.44
CA SER A 379 4.04 18.32 -10.10
C SER A 379 5.12 17.79 -11.05
N ARG A 380 6.12 17.16 -10.43
CA ARG A 380 7.26 16.48 -11.05
C ARG A 380 7.19 14.99 -10.74
N PHE A 381 7.54 14.18 -11.73
CA PHE A 381 7.53 12.72 -11.63
C PHE A 381 8.94 12.16 -11.78
N ILE A 382 9.41 11.48 -10.74
CA ILE A 382 10.59 10.61 -10.81
C ILE A 382 10.10 9.22 -11.21
N HIS A 383 10.42 8.80 -12.43
CA HIS A 383 10.00 7.52 -13.00
C HIS A 383 11.14 6.51 -13.00
N LEU A 384 10.98 5.43 -12.24
CA LEU A 384 12.00 4.39 -12.12
C LEU A 384 11.95 3.43 -13.30
N VAL A 385 13.09 3.29 -13.98
CA VAL A 385 13.30 2.36 -15.08
C VAL A 385 14.34 1.32 -14.65
N ARG A 386 14.02 0.04 -14.78
CA ARG A 386 14.92 -1.05 -14.43
C ARG A 386 14.80 -2.16 -15.46
N ASP A 387 15.85 -2.97 -15.60
CA ASP A 387 15.85 -4.15 -16.46
C ASP A 387 14.58 -5.00 -16.23
N PRO A 388 13.84 -5.35 -17.30
CA PRO A 388 12.54 -5.99 -17.18
C PRO A 388 12.62 -7.44 -16.68
N ILE A 389 13.73 -8.15 -16.89
CA ILE A 389 13.95 -9.51 -16.37
C ILE A 389 14.15 -9.44 -14.85
N ASP A 390 14.97 -8.49 -14.40
CA ASP A 390 15.21 -8.17 -12.99
C ASP A 390 13.93 -7.80 -12.25
N VAL A 391 13.12 -6.89 -12.82
CA VAL A 391 11.84 -6.47 -12.23
C VAL A 391 10.82 -7.59 -12.29
N GLY A 392 10.76 -8.34 -13.39
CA GLY A 392 9.84 -9.47 -13.57
C GLY A 392 10.08 -10.56 -12.54
N PHE A 393 11.34 -10.99 -12.39
CA PHE A 393 11.69 -11.98 -11.38
C PHE A 393 11.48 -11.47 -9.95
N SER A 394 11.86 -10.22 -9.67
CA SER A 394 11.59 -9.65 -8.34
C SER A 394 10.09 -9.51 -8.06
N SER A 395 9.27 -9.31 -9.10
CA SER A 395 7.82 -9.22 -8.99
C SER A 395 7.20 -10.57 -8.67
N LEU A 396 7.58 -11.64 -9.40
CA LEU A 396 7.15 -13.02 -9.14
C LEU A 396 7.37 -13.43 -7.69
N ARG A 397 8.55 -13.12 -7.16
CA ARG A 397 8.99 -13.49 -5.81
C ARG A 397 8.43 -12.64 -4.69
N THR A 398 7.56 -11.68 -4.99
CA THR A 398 6.99 -10.80 -3.99
C THR A 398 5.49 -11.04 -3.88
N LEU A 399 5.03 -11.28 -2.64
CA LEU A 399 3.62 -11.37 -2.33
C LEU A 399 3.02 -9.95 -2.21
N PHE A 400 2.19 -9.55 -3.18
CA PHE A 400 1.72 -8.17 -3.33
C PHE A 400 0.31 -7.87 -2.83
N SER A 401 -0.32 -8.75 -2.04
CA SER A 401 -1.75 -8.64 -1.74
C SER A 401 -2.54 -8.35 -3.03
N HIS A 402 -3.05 -7.13 -3.23
CA HIS A 402 -3.72 -6.68 -4.46
C HIS A 402 -2.98 -5.61 -5.29
N ALA A 403 -1.79 -5.16 -4.87
CA ALA A 403 -1.12 -3.97 -5.44
C ALA A 403 -0.49 -4.18 -6.84
N ALA A 404 -0.11 -5.42 -7.17
CA ALA A 404 0.53 -5.75 -8.44
C ALA A 404 -0.01 -7.09 -8.99
N PRO A 405 -1.27 -7.15 -9.46
CA PRO A 405 -1.89 -8.42 -9.84
C PRO A 405 -1.17 -9.11 -11.03
N TYR A 406 -0.52 -8.33 -11.90
CA TYR A 406 0.31 -8.82 -13.01
C TYR A 406 1.58 -9.57 -12.57
N SER A 407 1.90 -9.62 -11.26
CA SER A 407 3.16 -10.15 -10.76
C SER A 407 3.19 -11.67 -10.55
N TYR A 408 2.11 -12.42 -10.83
CA TYR A 408 2.01 -13.84 -10.48
C TYR A 408 2.13 -14.79 -11.68
N ALA A 409 2.43 -14.29 -12.88
CA ALA A 409 2.82 -15.12 -14.01
C ALA A 409 3.72 -14.35 -14.97
N GLN A 410 4.69 -15.04 -15.59
CA GLN A 410 5.62 -14.43 -16.54
C GLN A 410 4.88 -13.74 -17.70
N LYS A 411 3.92 -14.44 -18.32
CA LYS A 411 3.12 -13.91 -19.44
C LYS A 411 2.33 -12.64 -19.06
N ASP A 412 1.79 -12.59 -17.85
CA ASP A 412 0.95 -11.49 -17.40
C ASP A 412 1.83 -10.28 -17.08
N PHE A 413 3.00 -10.51 -16.48
CA PHE A 413 4.02 -9.48 -16.30
C PHE A 413 4.51 -8.90 -17.64
N ILE A 414 4.81 -9.74 -18.63
CA ILE A 414 5.28 -9.32 -19.96
C ILE A 414 4.22 -8.42 -20.62
N ALA A 415 2.98 -8.88 -20.68
CA ALA A 415 1.87 -8.12 -21.26
C ALA A 415 1.67 -6.77 -20.56
N HIS A 416 1.67 -6.78 -19.22
CA HIS A 416 1.56 -5.56 -18.42
C HIS A 416 2.73 -4.60 -18.66
N HIS A 417 3.96 -5.12 -18.72
CA HIS A 417 5.16 -4.33 -18.95
C HIS A 417 5.12 -3.60 -20.30
N HIS A 418 4.69 -4.26 -21.38
CA HIS A 418 4.53 -3.60 -22.68
C HIS A 418 3.52 -2.46 -22.62
N ARG A 419 2.31 -2.70 -22.09
CA ARG A 419 1.27 -1.67 -21.93
C ARG A 419 1.73 -0.51 -21.04
N TYR A 420 2.46 -0.83 -19.98
CA TYR A 420 3.10 0.16 -19.11
C TYR A 420 4.11 1.05 -19.85
N ARG A 421 4.99 0.45 -20.67
CA ARG A 421 5.98 1.18 -21.47
C ARG A 421 5.32 2.11 -22.49
N GLU A 422 4.28 1.62 -23.16
CA GLU A 422 3.48 2.43 -24.09
C GLU A 422 2.82 3.62 -23.38
N LEU A 423 2.19 3.37 -22.22
CA LEU A 423 1.56 4.43 -21.42
C LEU A 423 2.59 5.48 -20.97
N MET A 424 3.74 5.05 -20.44
CA MET A 424 4.80 5.98 -20.01
C MET A 424 5.40 6.77 -21.17
N SER A 425 5.56 6.16 -22.35
CA SER A 425 5.96 6.87 -23.57
C SER A 425 4.96 7.95 -23.94
N ALA A 426 3.66 7.65 -23.83
CA ALA A 426 2.60 8.61 -24.10
C ALA A 426 2.57 9.75 -23.06
N TRP A 427 2.90 9.48 -21.80
CA TRP A 427 3.03 10.52 -20.78
C TRP A 427 4.24 11.42 -21.01
N HIS A 428 5.39 10.87 -21.38
CA HIS A 428 6.57 11.65 -21.76
C HIS A 428 6.27 12.61 -22.91
N ALA A 429 5.55 12.14 -23.93
CA ALA A 429 5.16 12.98 -25.06
C ALA A 429 4.21 14.13 -24.67
N ARG A 430 3.29 13.88 -23.72
CA ARG A 430 2.28 14.87 -23.29
C ARG A 430 2.80 15.87 -22.25
N LEU A 431 3.78 15.49 -21.45
CA LEU A 431 4.28 16.28 -20.31
C LEU A 431 5.80 16.50 -20.41
N PRO A 432 6.30 17.15 -21.48
CA PRO A 432 7.73 17.34 -21.68
C PRO A 432 8.36 18.08 -20.49
N GLY A 433 9.48 17.54 -19.99
CA GLY A 433 10.22 18.12 -18.86
C GLY A 433 9.59 17.90 -17.47
N ARG A 434 8.42 17.24 -17.36
CA ARG A 434 7.78 16.95 -16.07
C ARG A 434 8.04 15.54 -15.56
N ILE A 435 8.60 14.65 -16.38
CA ILE A 435 8.94 13.28 -16.02
C ILE A 435 10.44 13.07 -16.24
N MET A 436 11.15 12.59 -15.21
CA MET A 436 12.56 12.20 -15.26
C MET A 436 12.67 10.70 -15.15
N ASP A 437 13.28 10.05 -16.14
CA ASP A 437 13.62 8.63 -16.07
C ASP A 437 14.88 8.45 -15.21
N VAL A 438 14.73 7.68 -14.13
CA VAL A 438 15.84 7.26 -13.26
C VAL A 438 16.09 5.78 -13.49
N ARG A 439 17.20 5.48 -14.16
CA ARG A 439 17.65 4.10 -14.35
C ARG A 439 18.17 3.53 -13.03
N TYR A 440 17.61 2.41 -12.58
CA TYR A 440 17.98 1.78 -11.31
C TYR A 440 19.48 1.46 -11.24
N ASP A 441 20.06 0.97 -12.34
CA ASP A 441 21.47 0.60 -12.39
C ASP A 441 22.39 1.82 -12.19
N ASP A 442 22.01 2.98 -12.74
CA ASP A 442 22.74 4.22 -12.52
C ASP A 442 22.55 4.74 -11.09
N LEU A 443 21.34 4.61 -10.55
CA LEU A 443 21.01 4.99 -9.17
C LEU A 443 21.85 4.21 -8.14
N VAL A 444 22.16 2.93 -8.40
CA VAL A 444 23.00 2.13 -7.48
C VAL A 444 24.49 2.24 -7.77
N ARG A 445 24.90 2.41 -9.03
CA ARG A 445 26.31 2.52 -9.42
C ARG A 445 26.89 3.88 -9.02
N GLU A 446 26.20 4.96 -9.41
CA GLU A 446 26.58 6.37 -9.22
C GLU A 446 25.53 7.15 -8.40
N PRO A 447 25.27 6.76 -7.13
CA PRO A 447 24.15 7.29 -6.36
C PRO A 447 24.22 8.80 -6.13
N GLU A 448 25.42 9.37 -5.97
CA GLU A 448 25.57 10.82 -5.79
C GLU A 448 25.21 11.61 -7.06
N SER A 449 25.73 11.16 -8.21
CA SER A 449 25.41 11.80 -9.49
C SER A 449 23.91 11.76 -9.76
N MET A 450 23.27 10.60 -9.53
CA MET A 450 21.83 10.48 -9.73
C MET A 450 21.03 11.29 -8.70
N ALA A 451 21.46 11.36 -7.43
CA ALA A 451 20.84 12.19 -6.41
C ALA A 451 20.89 13.69 -6.77
N ARG A 452 22.01 14.18 -7.32
CA ARG A 452 22.15 15.56 -7.82
C ARG A 452 21.16 15.85 -8.94
N GLN A 453 21.08 14.98 -9.95
CA GLN A 453 20.13 15.14 -11.06
C GLN A 453 18.67 15.12 -10.58
N MET A 454 18.34 14.20 -9.66
CA MET A 454 17.00 14.12 -9.07
C MET A 454 16.66 15.38 -8.27
N ALA A 455 17.60 15.91 -7.47
CA ALA A 455 17.41 17.14 -6.70
C ALA A 455 17.17 18.33 -7.64
N GLU A 456 18.04 18.51 -8.64
CA GLU A 456 17.93 19.58 -9.63
C GLU A 456 16.58 19.53 -10.37
N PHE A 457 16.17 18.33 -10.79
CA PHE A 457 14.90 18.12 -11.49
C PHE A 457 13.66 18.53 -10.66
N VAL A 458 13.70 18.36 -9.34
CA VAL A 458 12.63 18.79 -8.43
C VAL A 458 12.83 20.21 -7.87
N GLY A 459 13.85 20.93 -8.38
CA GLY A 459 14.16 22.31 -7.99
C GLY A 459 14.74 22.42 -6.59
N LEU A 460 15.63 21.50 -6.22
CA LEU A 460 16.37 21.47 -4.96
C LEU A 460 17.88 21.34 -5.23
N ASP A 461 18.68 21.80 -4.27
CA ASP A 461 20.13 21.54 -4.28
C ASP A 461 20.41 20.14 -3.73
N PHE A 462 21.56 19.58 -4.10
CA PHE A 462 22.02 18.34 -3.49
C PHE A 462 22.45 18.56 -2.04
N GLU A 463 22.02 17.66 -1.16
CA GLU A 463 22.51 17.57 0.22
C GLU A 463 23.17 16.21 0.47
N PRO A 464 24.29 16.15 1.23
CA PRO A 464 24.95 14.89 1.55
C PRO A 464 24.04 13.84 2.21
N GLY A 465 23.02 14.27 2.96
CA GLY A 465 22.02 13.39 3.59
C GLY A 465 21.23 12.53 2.60
N MET A 466 21.15 12.95 1.34
CA MET A 466 20.46 12.21 0.28
C MET A 466 21.06 10.82 0.05
N ILE A 467 22.38 10.65 0.18
CA ILE A 467 23.06 9.36 -0.04
C ILE A 467 23.41 8.61 1.25
N GLN A 468 23.20 9.21 2.43
CA GLN A 468 23.47 8.62 3.73
C GLN A 468 22.28 7.78 4.24
N LEU A 469 21.98 6.66 3.57
CA LEU A 469 20.80 5.85 3.90
C LEU A 469 20.89 5.09 5.24
N LYS A 470 22.10 4.70 5.64
CA LYS A 470 22.31 3.83 6.82
C LYS A 470 21.94 4.49 8.15
N THR A 471 22.02 5.82 8.23
CA THR A 471 21.78 6.59 9.46
C THR A 471 20.32 7.00 9.64
N ARG A 472 19.44 6.59 8.72
CA ARG A 472 18.06 7.07 8.70
C ARG A 472 17.18 6.36 9.70
N THR A 473 16.26 7.11 10.29
CA THR A 473 15.25 6.62 11.22
C THR A 473 13.87 6.65 10.56
N GLY A 474 12.88 6.02 11.20
CA GLY A 474 11.51 5.95 10.68
C GLY A 474 11.21 4.69 9.88
N ALA A 475 9.92 4.44 9.68
CA ALA A 475 9.40 3.23 9.06
C ALA A 475 9.53 3.27 7.52
N VAL A 476 9.94 2.14 6.93
CA VAL A 476 9.90 1.91 5.48
C VAL A 476 8.98 0.73 5.19
N ALA A 477 7.68 1.01 5.03
CA ALA A 477 6.66 -0.02 4.84
C ALA A 477 6.49 -0.41 3.37
N THR A 478 7.46 -1.16 2.84
CA THR A 478 7.40 -1.68 1.47
C THR A 478 7.87 -3.12 1.45
N ALA A 479 7.58 -3.85 0.36
CA ALA A 479 8.15 -5.18 0.16
C ALA A 479 9.71 -5.19 0.16
N SER A 480 10.35 -4.02 0.03
CA SER A 480 11.80 -3.85 0.07
C SER A 480 12.37 -3.52 1.45
N SER A 481 11.54 -3.38 2.49
CA SER A 481 11.91 -2.85 3.82
C SER A 481 13.20 -3.43 4.40
N VAL A 482 13.28 -4.76 4.46
CA VAL A 482 14.43 -5.50 5.04
C VAL A 482 15.74 -5.15 4.35
N MET A 483 15.73 -4.90 3.03
CA MET A 483 16.94 -4.60 2.27
C MET A 483 17.36 -3.12 2.35
N MET A 484 16.50 -2.21 2.78
CA MET A 484 16.81 -0.77 2.78
C MET A 484 17.80 -0.40 3.89
N ARG A 485 17.83 -1.17 4.98
CA ARG A 485 18.74 -0.96 6.11
C ARG A 485 20.20 -1.27 5.79
N ASP A 486 20.47 -2.07 4.76
CA ASP A 486 21.83 -2.41 4.33
C ASP A 486 22.53 -1.28 3.53
N GLY A 487 21.81 -0.19 3.24
CA GLY A 487 22.25 0.91 2.40
C GLY A 487 22.15 0.60 0.90
N ILE A 488 22.85 1.40 0.08
CA ILE A 488 22.85 1.25 -1.38
C ILE A 488 23.75 0.09 -1.77
N ARG A 489 23.16 -1.02 -2.20
CA ARG A 489 23.88 -2.19 -2.73
C ARG A 489 24.25 -1.94 -4.19
N LYS A 490 25.52 -1.58 -4.43
CA LYS A 490 26.06 -1.28 -5.77
C LYS A 490 26.10 -2.51 -6.68
N ASP A 491 26.31 -3.70 -6.11
CA ASP A 491 26.36 -4.95 -6.85
C ASP A 491 25.29 -5.91 -6.31
N ARG A 492 24.13 -5.93 -6.97
CA ARG A 492 23.10 -6.94 -6.70
C ARG A 492 23.28 -8.19 -7.57
N GLY A 493 24.18 -8.16 -8.55
CA GLY A 493 24.26 -9.14 -9.63
C GLY A 493 22.92 -9.36 -10.35
N LYS A 494 22.89 -10.35 -11.24
CA LYS A 494 21.66 -10.86 -11.86
C LYS A 494 21.07 -11.94 -10.96
N ILE A 495 20.28 -11.56 -9.95
CA ILE A 495 19.65 -12.49 -8.98
C ILE A 495 18.80 -13.57 -9.69
N TRP A 496 18.28 -13.25 -10.87
CA TRP A 496 17.51 -14.18 -11.69
C TRP A 496 18.36 -15.25 -12.40
N LYS A 497 19.68 -15.08 -12.51
CA LYS A 497 20.54 -15.94 -13.32
C LYS A 497 20.51 -17.43 -12.92
N PRO A 498 20.49 -17.81 -11.63
CA PRO A 498 20.29 -19.21 -11.24
C PRO A 498 18.95 -19.82 -11.69
N TYR A 499 17.98 -18.98 -12.04
CA TYR A 499 16.63 -19.35 -12.49
C TYR A 499 16.46 -19.25 -14.00
N GLU A 500 17.53 -19.02 -14.77
CA GLU A 500 17.48 -18.77 -16.22
C GLU A 500 16.62 -19.79 -16.98
N ARG A 501 16.77 -21.08 -16.68
CA ARG A 501 15.97 -22.15 -17.31
C ARG A 501 14.46 -22.02 -17.04
N HIS A 502 14.10 -21.52 -15.87
CA HIS A 502 12.71 -21.35 -15.44
C HIS A 502 12.10 -20.04 -15.94
N LEU A 503 12.95 -19.07 -16.26
CA LEU A 503 12.59 -17.72 -16.71
C LEU A 503 12.68 -17.55 -18.23
N ALA A 504 12.79 -18.65 -18.99
CA ALA A 504 12.86 -18.61 -20.45
C ALA A 504 11.80 -17.68 -21.08
N PRO A 505 10.50 -17.74 -20.70
CA PRO A 505 9.51 -16.81 -21.25
C PRO A 505 9.81 -15.32 -21.02
N LEU A 506 10.31 -14.95 -19.83
CA LEU A 506 10.70 -13.56 -19.53
C LEU A 506 11.95 -13.15 -20.31
N ILE A 507 12.94 -14.02 -20.42
CA ILE A 507 14.19 -13.73 -21.11
C ILE A 507 13.91 -13.55 -22.60
N GLU A 508 13.23 -14.50 -23.23
CA GLU A 508 12.87 -14.46 -24.66
C GLU A 508 12.05 -13.21 -25.05
N ALA A 509 11.25 -12.67 -24.13
CA ALA A 509 10.44 -11.47 -24.40
C ALA A 509 11.25 -10.16 -24.34
N PHE A 510 12.42 -10.14 -23.70
CA PHE A 510 13.18 -8.91 -23.41
C PHE A 510 14.65 -8.92 -23.85
N THR A 511 15.10 -9.99 -24.49
CA THR A 511 16.38 -10.07 -25.21
C THR A 511 16.13 -10.06 -26.71
#